data_AF-A0A0C9TI16-F1
#
_entry.id   AF-A0A0C9TI16-F1
#
_cell.length_a   1.000
_cell.length_b   1.000
_cell.length_c   1.000
_cell.angle_alpha   90.00
_cell.angle_beta   90.00
_cell.angle_gamma   90.00
#
_symmetry.space_group_name_H-M   'P 1'
#
loop_
_entity.id
_entity.type
_entity.pdbx_description
1 polymer ?
#
loop_
_entity_poly.entity_id
_entity_poly.type
_entity_poly.pdbx_seq_one_letter_code
_entity_poly.pdbx_strand_id
1 'polypeptide(L)'
;CILRYTALLLSLIICATSSLLESTKITRKDPEPYHTSALTGEAWLIELLVGHPERIRCELGLHAHVFAQLISELRAIGHCNSKFISLEEQLAIFLY
;
A
#
# COMPACT_ATOMS: atom_id res chain seq x y z
N CYS A 1 -53.47 0.18 -17.62
CA CYS A 1 -53.03 0.60 -16.27
C CYS A 1 -51.99 -0.32 -15.65
N ILE A 2 -52.29 -1.59 -15.36
CA ILE A 2 -51.43 -2.49 -14.57
C ILE A 2 -50.05 -2.72 -15.21
N LEU A 3 -50.00 -3.00 -16.52
CA LEU A 3 -48.75 -3.19 -17.28
C LEU A 3 -47.76 -2.01 -17.21
N ARG A 4 -48.26 -0.78 -17.06
CA ARG A 4 -47.42 0.42 -16.95
C ARG A 4 -46.81 0.53 -15.55
N TYR A 5 -47.57 0.18 -14.51
CA TYR A 5 -47.05 0.14 -13.13
C TYR A 5 -46.02 -0.97 -12.95
N THR A 6 -46.23 -2.14 -13.55
CA THR A 6 -45.26 -3.24 -13.50
C THR A 6 -43.97 -2.87 -14.23
N ALA A 7 -44.05 -2.19 -15.38
CA ALA A 7 -42.86 -1.73 -16.11
C ALA A 7 -42.05 -0.70 -15.31
N LEU A 8 -42.72 0.25 -14.66
CA LEU A 8 -42.06 1.25 -13.81
C LEU A 8 -41.39 0.62 -12.59
N LEU A 9 -42.06 -0.33 -11.93
CA LEU A 9 -41.51 -1.07 -10.80
C LEU A 9 -40.27 -1.86 -11.21
N LEU A 10 -40.32 -2.56 -12.35
CA LEU A 10 -39.18 -3.30 -12.88
C LEU A 10 -38.01 -2.35 -13.21
N SER A 11 -38.27 -1.20 -13.85
CA SER A 11 -37.20 -0.23 -14.12
C SER A 11 -36.55 0.33 -12.86
N LEU A 12 -37.34 0.58 -11.81
CA LEU A 12 -36.83 1.08 -10.54
C LEU A 12 -35.93 0.04 -9.86
N ILE A 13 -36.35 -1.22 -9.85
CA ILE A 13 -35.58 -2.34 -9.30
C ILE A 13 -34.26 -2.50 -10.08
N ILE A 14 -34.31 -2.46 -11.41
CA ILE A 14 -33.12 -2.56 -12.26
C ILE A 14 -32.14 -1.42 -11.95
N CYS A 15 -32.59 -0.17 -11.93
CA CYS A 15 -31.75 0.98 -11.62
C CYS A 15 -31.13 0.91 -10.21
N ALA A 16 -31.91 0.53 -9.20
CA ALA A 16 -31.41 0.39 -7.83
C ALA A 16 -30.34 -0.69 -7.71
N THR A 17 -30.55 -1.84 -8.36
CA THR A 17 -29.57 -2.95 -8.34
C THR A 17 -28.29 -2.62 -9.10
N SER A 18 -28.36 -1.88 -10.22
CA SER A 18 -27.17 -1.45 -10.95
C SER A 18 -26.31 -0.46 -10.14
N SER A 19 -26.94 0.52 -9.49
CA SER A 19 -26.21 1.50 -8.68
C SER A 19 -25.56 0.87 -7.45
N LEU A 20 -26.22 -0.12 -6.84
CA LEU A 20 -25.64 -0.88 -5.73
C LEU A 20 -24.42 -1.70 -6.19
N LEU A 21 -24.54 -2.39 -7.32
CA LEU A 21 -23.43 -3.17 -7.89
C LEU A 21 -22.22 -2.28 -8.20
N GLU A 22 -22.44 -1.12 -8.80
CA GLU A 22 -21.38 -0.15 -9.11
C GLU A 22 -20.72 0.39 -7.83
N SER A 23 -21.51 0.70 -6.81
CA SER A 23 -20.99 1.11 -5.49
C SER A 23 -20.12 0.02 -4.86
N THR A 24 -20.51 -1.25 -4.97
CA THR A 24 -19.70 -2.37 -4.43
C THR A 24 -18.39 -2.56 -5.19
N LYS A 25 -18.35 -2.31 -6.50
CA LYS A 25 -17.11 -2.34 -7.29
C LYS A 25 -16.14 -1.25 -6.85
N ILE A 26 -16.65 -0.04 -6.60
CA ILE A 26 -15.83 1.09 -6.10
C ILE A 26 -15.23 0.77 -4.72
N THR A 27 -15.97 0.05 -3.86
CA THR A 27 -15.47 -0.33 -2.53
C THR A 27 -14.49 -1.51 -2.53
N ARG A 28 -14.39 -2.26 -3.63
CA ARG A 28 -13.49 -3.40 -3.73
C ARG A 28 -12.09 -2.88 -4.06
N LYS A 29 -11.27 -2.65 -3.03
CA LYS A 29 -9.84 -2.33 -3.19
C LYS A 29 -9.19 -3.47 -3.98
N ASP A 30 -8.76 -3.18 -5.21
CA ASP A 30 -8.03 -4.16 -6.00
C ASP A 30 -6.73 -4.55 -5.27
N PRO A 31 -6.31 -5.83 -5.35
CA PRO A 31 -5.04 -6.24 -4.75
C PRO A 31 -3.91 -5.46 -5.42
N GLU A 32 -3.19 -4.66 -4.64
CA GLU A 32 -1.97 -4.04 -5.12
C GLU A 32 -0.90 -5.12 -5.34
N PRO A 33 -0.16 -5.08 -6.46
CA PRO A 33 0.99 -5.94 -6.66
C PRO A 33 1.98 -5.81 -5.48
N TYR A 34 2.34 -6.94 -4.88
CA TYR A 34 3.19 -6.99 -3.69
C TYR A 34 4.68 -7.09 -4.03
N HIS A 35 5.02 -7.74 -5.16
CA HIS A 35 6.40 -8.02 -5.59
C HIS A 35 6.72 -7.44 -6.98
N THR A 36 6.41 -6.17 -7.21
CA THR A 36 6.89 -5.44 -8.40
C THR A 36 8.18 -4.68 -8.14
N SER A 37 8.87 -5.01 -7.05
CA SER A 37 10.06 -4.32 -6.56
C SER A 37 11.03 -3.99 -7.68
N ALA A 38 11.41 -2.73 -7.78
CA ALA A 38 12.51 -2.29 -8.61
C ALA A 38 13.78 -3.09 -8.31
N LEU A 39 14.59 -3.35 -9.34
CA LEU A 39 15.78 -4.22 -9.28
C LEU A 39 16.96 -3.66 -8.44
N THR A 40 16.73 -2.63 -7.63
CA THR A 40 17.73 -2.05 -6.72
C THR A 40 17.18 -1.98 -5.29
N GLY A 41 18.05 -2.20 -4.30
CA GLY A 41 17.66 -2.17 -2.88
C GLY A 41 17.13 -0.81 -2.44
N GLU A 42 17.71 0.28 -2.95
CA GLU A 42 17.21 1.65 -2.71
C GLU A 42 15.77 1.84 -3.21
N ALA A 43 15.46 1.39 -4.43
CA ALA A 43 14.13 1.56 -4.98
C ALA A 43 13.09 0.66 -4.29
N TRP A 44 13.48 -0.56 -3.91
CA TRP A 44 12.68 -1.40 -3.02
C TRP A 44 12.41 -0.73 -1.66
N LEU A 45 13.42 -0.09 -1.07
CA LEU A 45 13.26 0.62 0.21
C LEU A 45 12.31 1.82 0.08
N ILE A 46 12.38 2.56 -1.03
CA ILE A 46 11.44 3.65 -1.33
C ILE A 46 10.01 3.10 -1.45
N GLU A 47 9.81 1.99 -2.16
CA GLU A 47 8.50 1.34 -2.24
C GLU A 47 7.98 0.91 -0.88
N LEU A 48 8.86 0.44 0.00
CA LEU A 48 8.51 0.03 1.35
C LEU A 48 8.10 1.20 2.25
N LEU A 49 8.80 2.34 2.13
CA LEU A 49 8.56 3.54 2.94
C LEU A 49 7.36 4.36 2.44
N VAL A 50 7.16 4.44 1.13
CA VAL A 50 6.07 5.22 0.49
C VAL A 50 4.80 4.38 0.31
N GLY A 51 4.94 3.05 0.25
CA GLY A 51 3.85 2.13 0.07
C GLY A 51 2.93 2.01 1.29
N HIS A 52 2.18 0.92 1.33
CA HIS A 52 1.24 0.69 2.41
C HIS A 52 1.97 0.56 3.77
N PRO A 53 1.54 1.24 4.85
CA PRO A 53 2.24 1.26 6.15
C PRO A 53 2.48 -0.12 6.78
N GLU A 54 1.64 -1.11 6.43
CA GLU A 54 1.83 -2.48 6.90
C GLU A 54 2.95 -3.22 6.16
N ARG A 55 3.37 -2.80 4.95
CA ARG A 55 4.45 -3.48 4.19
C ARG A 55 5.77 -3.41 4.95
N ILE A 56 6.17 -2.24 5.44
CA ILE A 56 7.40 -2.11 6.24
C ILE A 56 7.32 -2.91 7.54
N ARG A 57 6.14 -3.03 8.13
CA ARG A 57 5.94 -3.85 9.32
C ARG A 57 6.05 -5.34 9.02
N CYS A 58 5.49 -5.78 7.90
CA CYS A 58 5.56 -7.17 7.46
C CYS A 58 6.98 -7.57 7.05
N GLU A 59 7.71 -6.70 6.35
CA GLU A 59 9.04 -7.01 5.81
C GLU A 59 10.17 -6.75 6.83
N LEU A 60 10.15 -5.65 7.58
CA LEU A 60 11.23 -5.27 8.53
C LEU A 60 10.83 -5.43 10.01
N GLY A 61 9.62 -5.90 10.30
CA GLY A 61 9.14 -6.09 11.68
C GLY A 61 8.83 -4.80 12.45
N LEU A 62 8.86 -3.63 11.81
CA LEU A 62 8.70 -2.33 12.47
C LEU A 62 7.98 -1.28 11.60
N HIS A 63 7.49 -0.21 12.22
CA HIS A 63 6.82 0.88 11.50
C HIS A 63 7.82 1.90 10.93
N ALA A 64 7.44 2.59 9.84
CA ALA A 64 8.28 3.58 9.16
C ALA A 64 8.84 4.69 10.07
N HIS A 65 8.05 5.16 11.05
CA HIS A 65 8.54 6.17 12.00
C HIS A 65 9.65 5.62 12.91
N VAL A 66 9.56 4.35 13.32
CA VAL A 66 10.62 3.68 14.11
C VAL A 66 11.86 3.49 13.26
N PHE A 67 11.69 3.11 11.98
CA PHE A 67 12.79 3.00 11.04
C PHE A 67 13.56 4.32 10.91
N ALA A 68 12.84 5.42 10.70
CA ALA A 68 13.43 6.75 10.59
C ALA A 68 14.15 7.19 11.88
N GLN A 69 13.59 6.87 13.05
CA GLN A 69 14.22 7.16 14.33
C GLN A 69 15.52 6.36 14.50
N LEU A 70 15.54 5.07 14.17
CA LEU A 70 16.75 4.25 14.20
C LEU A 70 17.84 4.82 13.30
N ILE A 71 17.49 5.27 12.09
CA ILE A 71 18.45 5.94 11.20
C ILE A 71 19.03 7.21 11.83
N SER A 72 18.20 8.02 12.49
CA SER A 72 18.67 9.22 13.20
C SER A 72 19.66 8.87 14.31
N GLU A 73 19.35 7.86 15.13
CA GLU A 73 20.23 7.39 16.21
C GLU A 73 21.56 6.84 15.65
N LEU A 74 21.49 6.03 14.59
CA LEU A 74 22.68 5.48 13.94
C LEU A 74 23.59 6.59 13.38
N ARG A 75 23.02 7.62 12.77
CA ARG A 75 23.78 8.81 12.33
C ARG A 75 24.40 9.55 13.52
N ALA A 76 23.67 9.68 14.63
CA ALA A 76 24.15 10.37 15.83
C ALA A 76 25.36 9.66 16.46
N ILE A 77 25.42 8.33 16.42
CA ILE A 77 26.58 7.55 16.90
C ILE A 77 27.70 7.39 15.86
N GLY A 78 27.55 8.01 14.68
CA GLY A 78 28.61 8.09 13.67
C GLY A 78 28.54 7.07 12.53
N HIS A 79 27.45 6.30 12.42
CA HIS A 79 27.25 5.48 11.22
C HIS A 79 26.90 6.35 10.01
N CYS A 80 27.41 5.93 8.85
CA CYS A 80 27.27 6.66 7.60
C CYS A 80 27.09 5.69 6.43
N ASN A 81 26.83 6.26 5.25
CA ASN A 81 26.73 5.48 4.02
C ASN A 81 28.05 4.77 3.73
N SER A 82 27.96 3.55 3.19
CA SER A 82 29.10 2.86 2.60
C SER A 82 29.38 3.42 1.19
N LYS A 83 30.41 2.90 0.52
CA LYS A 83 30.80 3.33 -0.83
C LYS A 83 29.66 3.18 -1.85
N PHE A 84 28.80 2.19 -1.67
CA PHE A 84 27.74 1.84 -2.65
C PHE A 84 26.35 1.69 -2.04
N ILE A 85 26.21 1.76 -0.71
CA ILE A 85 24.97 1.42 -0.01
C ILE A 85 24.67 2.52 1.01
N SER A 86 23.45 3.07 0.96
CA SER A 86 22.98 4.06 1.93
C SER A 86 22.87 3.45 3.33
N LEU A 87 22.89 4.29 4.38
CA LEU A 87 22.69 3.80 5.75
C LEU A 87 21.29 3.18 5.92
N GLU A 88 20.31 3.73 5.22
CA GLU A 88 18.94 3.25 5.16
C GLU A 88 18.87 1.85 4.56
N GLU A 89 19.54 1.60 3.44
CA GLU A 89 19.60 0.29 2.82
C GLU A 89 20.43 -0.71 3.64
N GLN A 90 21.53 -0.27 4.28
CA GLN A 90 22.28 -1.10 5.23
C GLN A 90 21.40 -1.56 6.40
N LEU A 91 20.63 -0.65 6.99
CA LEU A 91 19.73 -0.99 8.08
C LEU A 91 18.60 -1.92 7.60
N ALA A 92 18.04 -1.67 6.42
CA ALA A 92 17.01 -2.52 5.85
C ALA A 92 17.53 -3.95 5.59
N ILE A 93 18.75 -4.10 5.06
CA ILE A 93 19.42 -5.40 4.88
C ILE A 93 19.65 -6.10 6.22
N PHE A 94 20.00 -5.36 7.27
CA PHE A 94 20.21 -5.92 8.62
C PHE A 94 18.91 -6.44 9.27
N LEU A 95 17.77 -5.81 8.97
CA LEU A 95 16.48 -6.11 9.59
C LEU A 95 15.67 -7.18 8.85
N TYR A 96 15.97 -7.42 7.58
CA TYR A 96 15.34 -8.44 6.74
C TYR A 96 15.85 -9.85 7.10
#